data_AF-A0A258W6Y2-F1
#
_entry.id   AF-A0A258W6Y2-F1
#
_cell.length_a   1.000
_cell.length_b   1.000
_cell.length_c   1.000
_cell.angle_alpha   90.00
_cell.angle_beta   90.00
_cell.angle_gamma   90.00
#
_symmetry.space_group_name_H-M   'P 1'
#
loop_
_entity.id
_entity.type
_entity.pdbx_description
1 polymer ?
#
loop_
_entity_poly.entity_id
_entity_poly.type
_entity_poly.pdbx_seq_one_letter_code
_entity_poly.pdbx_strand_id
1 'polypeptide(L)'
;MPRVVALRAAMPQRLAIHYAVKANPYAPLLRHMLNLVDGFDIASGGELAIVQSAGIDPGRVSFAGPGKRDAELEAAIAAGVTLNLESEGEANRAMAIAERLGVTPKLAIRVNPEFDLKGSGMKMGGGAKPFGIDEERVPALGRKLIEAGVDWRGFHIFAGSQALSADAIIETQRQTLALAARLADEIGAALPKCNLGGGFGIPYFPGDEPVDIVAVGAALEERFANLPDVLKDTAFCIELGRYLVGESGVYLATVVDRKESHGEVYLVTDGGLHHQLAASGNFGTVVRRNYPSAIATRFGASVEEEASIVGCLCTPLDRLADKGGFPRADAGDLVAIFCAGAYGATASPAA
;
A
#
# COMPACT_ATOMS: atom_id res chain seq x y z
N MET A 1 -15.21 12.03 -11.43
CA MET A 1 -14.43 12.77 -10.41
C MET A 1 -13.14 12.01 -10.14
N PRO A 2 -11.95 12.65 -10.08
CA PRO A 2 -10.70 11.95 -9.77
C PRO A 2 -10.77 11.21 -8.42
N ARG A 3 -10.14 10.02 -8.33
CA ARG A 3 -10.23 9.11 -7.16
C ARG A 3 -9.94 9.80 -5.82
N VAL A 4 -8.85 10.58 -5.76
CA VAL A 4 -8.46 11.31 -4.54
C VAL A 4 -9.51 12.34 -4.14
N VAL A 5 -10.12 13.04 -5.11
CA VAL A 5 -11.17 14.03 -4.85
C VAL A 5 -12.43 13.35 -4.31
N ALA A 6 -12.82 12.21 -4.89
CA ALA A 6 -13.93 11.40 -4.37
C ALA A 6 -13.67 10.89 -2.95
N LEU A 7 -12.46 10.41 -2.68
CA LEU A 7 -12.08 9.96 -1.35
C LEU A 7 -12.12 11.11 -0.33
N ARG A 8 -11.51 12.26 -0.65
CA ARG A 8 -11.55 13.44 0.24
C ARG A 8 -12.97 13.92 0.53
N ALA A 9 -13.84 13.90 -0.46
CA ALA A 9 -15.23 14.29 -0.29
C ALA A 9 -16.02 13.32 0.61
N ALA A 10 -15.65 12.03 0.60
CA ALA A 10 -16.32 11.01 1.41
C ALA A 10 -15.78 10.91 2.84
N MET A 11 -14.49 11.24 3.07
CA MET A 11 -13.82 11.08 4.36
C MET A 11 -13.99 12.30 5.29
N PRO A 12 -13.85 12.11 6.62
CA PRO A 12 -13.81 13.21 7.59
C PRO A 12 -12.78 14.30 7.22
N GLN A 13 -13.14 15.57 7.40
CA GLN A 13 -12.24 16.69 7.05
C GLN A 13 -10.91 16.64 7.82
N ARG A 14 -10.93 16.13 9.07
CA ARG A 14 -9.73 16.00 9.91
C ARG A 14 -8.86 14.79 9.54
N LEU A 15 -9.29 13.91 8.65
CA LEU A 15 -8.53 12.74 8.22
C LEU A 15 -7.56 13.14 7.09
N ALA A 16 -6.26 13.05 7.37
CA ALA A 16 -5.25 13.18 6.34
C ALA A 16 -5.21 11.93 5.45
N ILE A 17 -4.97 12.12 4.16
CA ILE A 17 -4.77 11.04 3.20
C ILE A 17 -3.30 11.02 2.83
N HIS A 18 -2.63 9.90 3.03
CA HIS A 18 -1.27 9.67 2.62
C HIS A 18 -1.19 8.76 1.40
N TYR A 19 -0.19 9.01 0.54
CA TYR A 19 0.11 8.14 -0.60
C TYR A 19 1.21 7.13 -0.25
N ALA A 20 0.91 5.84 -0.40
CA ALA A 20 1.89 4.77 -0.22
C ALA A 20 2.75 4.61 -1.49
N VAL A 21 3.98 5.12 -1.44
CA VAL A 21 4.90 5.27 -2.59
C VAL A 21 5.24 3.93 -3.25
N LYS A 22 5.36 2.87 -2.45
CA LYS A 22 5.57 1.48 -2.91
C LYS A 22 4.60 1.00 -3.99
N ALA A 23 3.39 1.58 -4.05
CA ALA A 23 2.44 1.25 -5.09
C ALA A 23 2.90 1.72 -6.46
N ASN A 24 3.40 2.95 -6.57
CA ASN A 24 3.94 3.51 -7.80
C ASN A 24 4.83 4.75 -7.52
N PRO A 25 6.17 4.60 -7.52
CA PRO A 25 7.13 5.66 -7.22
C PRO A 25 7.46 6.53 -8.45
N TYR A 26 6.69 6.44 -9.54
CA TYR A 26 6.95 7.19 -10.77
C TYR A 26 6.97 8.70 -10.49
N ALA A 27 8.11 9.35 -10.73
CA ALA A 27 8.33 10.74 -10.29
C ALA A 27 7.27 11.75 -10.78
N PRO A 28 6.80 11.72 -12.04
CA PRO A 28 5.69 12.58 -12.48
C PRO A 28 4.39 12.34 -11.71
N LEU A 29 4.10 11.08 -11.32
CA LEU A 29 2.94 10.76 -10.48
C LEU A 29 3.11 11.32 -9.06
N LEU A 30 4.30 11.20 -8.46
CA LEU A 30 4.58 11.78 -7.14
C LEU A 30 4.40 13.29 -7.14
N ARG A 31 4.90 14.00 -8.17
CA ARG A 31 4.68 15.44 -8.34
C ARG A 31 3.20 15.78 -8.48
N HIS A 32 2.42 14.95 -9.17
CA HIS A 32 0.97 15.13 -9.26
C HIS A 32 0.28 14.95 -7.91
N MET A 33 0.73 13.96 -7.12
CA MET A 33 0.17 13.68 -5.79
C MET A 33 0.45 14.78 -4.75
N LEU A 34 1.51 15.57 -4.90
CA LEU A 34 1.88 16.64 -3.94
C LEU A 34 0.72 17.56 -3.54
N ASN A 35 -0.15 17.88 -4.50
CA ASN A 35 -1.29 18.79 -4.33
C ASN A 35 -2.61 18.05 -4.02
N LEU A 36 -2.58 16.72 -3.97
CA LEU A 36 -3.75 15.87 -3.81
C LEU A 36 -3.76 15.15 -2.45
N VAL A 37 -2.60 14.81 -1.89
CA VAL A 37 -2.47 14.08 -0.62
C VAL A 37 -1.76 14.93 0.43
N ASP A 38 -1.90 14.57 1.70
CA ASP A 38 -1.35 15.31 2.85
C ASP A 38 0.04 14.81 3.25
N GLY A 39 0.35 13.54 2.96
CA GLY A 39 1.65 12.93 3.24
C GLY A 39 2.00 11.75 2.36
N PHE A 40 3.18 11.19 2.57
CA PHE A 40 3.74 10.09 1.79
C PHE A 40 4.31 9.03 2.72
N ASP A 41 4.03 7.77 2.43
CA ASP A 41 4.58 6.65 3.19
C ASP A 41 5.52 5.84 2.30
N ILE A 42 6.76 5.71 2.78
CA ILE A 42 7.85 4.98 2.12
C ILE A 42 8.21 3.71 2.91
N ALA A 43 8.88 2.79 2.23
CA ALA A 43 9.27 1.48 2.72
C ALA A 43 10.76 1.15 2.51
N SER A 44 11.56 2.06 1.93
CA SER A 44 13.01 1.86 1.75
C SER A 44 13.79 3.18 1.62
N GLY A 45 15.12 3.11 1.77
CA GLY A 45 16.00 4.24 1.46
C GLY A 45 16.00 4.64 -0.02
N GLY A 46 15.70 3.71 -0.94
CA GLY A 46 15.51 4.03 -2.35
C GLY A 46 14.28 4.91 -2.57
N GLU A 47 13.17 4.60 -1.91
CA GLU A 47 11.97 5.43 -1.93
C GLU A 47 12.19 6.79 -1.25
N LEU A 48 13.00 6.85 -0.18
CA LEU A 48 13.43 8.12 0.42
C LEU A 48 14.12 9.03 -0.61
N ALA A 49 15.10 8.48 -1.35
CA ALA A 49 15.80 9.23 -2.39
C ALA A 49 14.84 9.71 -3.50
N ILE A 50 13.88 8.86 -3.89
CA ILE A 50 12.86 9.21 -4.88
C ILE A 50 11.99 10.37 -4.39
N VAL A 51 11.45 10.32 -3.17
CA VAL A 51 10.59 11.40 -2.66
C VAL A 51 11.35 12.71 -2.48
N GLN A 52 12.60 12.65 -2.04
CA GLN A 52 13.48 13.83 -1.97
C GLN A 52 13.73 14.44 -3.35
N SER A 53 14.04 13.60 -4.36
CA SER A 53 14.24 14.06 -5.74
C SER A 53 12.97 14.66 -6.37
N ALA A 54 11.80 14.25 -5.88
CA ALA A 54 10.51 14.81 -6.29
C ALA A 54 10.17 16.14 -5.59
N GLY A 55 11.01 16.61 -4.66
CA GLY A 55 10.79 17.84 -3.89
C GLY A 55 9.73 17.70 -2.79
N ILE A 56 9.45 16.46 -2.33
CA ILE A 56 8.54 16.22 -1.21
C ILE A 56 9.25 16.64 0.09
N ASP A 57 8.57 17.48 0.88
CA ASP A 57 9.01 17.84 2.22
C ASP A 57 9.13 16.58 3.10
N PRO A 58 10.34 16.25 3.62
CA PRO A 58 10.55 15.09 4.50
C PRO A 58 9.67 15.10 5.75
N GLY A 59 9.23 16.27 6.23
CA GLY A 59 8.30 16.40 7.36
C GLY A 59 6.93 15.77 7.10
N ARG A 60 6.57 15.58 5.82
CA ARG A 60 5.33 14.91 5.37
C ARG A 60 5.53 13.43 5.07
N VAL A 61 6.74 12.89 5.29
CA VAL A 61 7.10 11.52 4.96
C VAL A 61 7.12 10.66 6.22
N SER A 62 6.59 9.45 6.14
CA SER A 62 6.82 8.39 7.13
C SER A 62 7.46 7.16 6.51
N PHE A 63 8.32 6.47 7.26
CA PHE A 63 9.09 5.34 6.79
C PHE A 63 8.78 4.10 7.63
N ALA A 64 8.07 3.16 7.02
CA ALA A 64 7.78 1.83 7.57
C ALA A 64 8.65 0.74 6.90
N GLY A 65 8.50 -0.51 7.32
CA GLY A 65 9.19 -1.66 6.74
C GLY A 65 10.17 -2.28 7.75
N PRO A 66 10.16 -3.62 7.92
CA PRO A 66 10.82 -4.29 9.06
C PRO A 66 12.34 -4.41 8.92
N GLY A 67 12.90 -4.05 7.76
CA GLY A 67 14.30 -4.29 7.42
C GLY A 67 15.15 -3.03 7.32
N LYS A 68 14.82 -1.93 8.02
CA LYS A 68 15.57 -0.67 7.89
C LYS A 68 17.02 -0.86 8.36
N ARG A 69 17.96 -0.62 7.45
CA ARG A 69 19.41 -0.65 7.75
C ARG A 69 19.84 0.64 8.43
N ASP A 70 20.95 0.60 9.14
CA ASP A 70 21.46 1.76 9.90
C ASP A 70 21.71 2.97 8.99
N ALA A 71 22.21 2.76 7.76
CA ALA A 71 22.37 3.83 6.79
C ALA A 71 21.04 4.48 6.37
N GLU A 72 19.95 3.69 6.33
CA GLU A 72 18.61 4.19 5.99
C GLU A 72 17.98 4.92 7.19
N LEU A 73 18.21 4.43 8.41
CA LEU A 73 17.81 5.11 9.64
C LEU A 73 18.53 6.46 9.76
N GLU A 74 19.84 6.50 9.55
CA GLU A 74 20.66 7.71 9.58
C GLU A 74 20.18 8.74 8.55
N ALA A 75 19.97 8.32 7.30
CA ALA A 75 19.46 9.21 6.26
C ALA A 75 18.06 9.76 6.58
N ALA A 76 17.16 8.92 7.11
CA ALA A 76 15.81 9.33 7.47
C ALA A 76 15.78 10.30 8.67
N ILE A 77 16.58 10.03 9.70
CA ILE A 77 16.72 10.90 10.89
C ILE A 77 17.29 12.26 10.47
N ALA A 78 18.38 12.26 9.70
CA ALA A 78 19.01 13.49 9.21
C ALA A 78 18.05 14.32 8.34
N ALA A 79 17.20 13.67 7.55
CA ALA A 79 16.19 14.33 6.73
C ALA A 79 14.96 14.82 7.52
N GLY A 80 14.74 14.37 8.76
CA GLY A 80 13.56 14.73 9.56
C GLY A 80 12.28 13.97 9.19
N VAL A 81 12.43 12.75 8.65
CA VAL A 81 11.35 11.80 8.33
C VAL A 81 10.85 11.13 9.61
N THR A 82 9.54 10.86 9.69
CA THR A 82 8.98 10.05 10.79
C THR A 82 9.29 8.57 10.59
N LEU A 83 10.03 7.95 11.51
CA LEU A 83 10.28 6.51 11.50
C LEU A 83 9.15 5.76 12.21
N ASN A 84 8.52 4.80 11.54
CA ASN A 84 7.62 3.84 12.17
C ASN A 84 8.46 2.63 12.62
N LEU A 85 8.74 2.56 13.91
CA LEU A 85 9.60 1.54 14.53
C LEU A 85 8.95 0.16 14.48
N GLU A 86 9.70 -0.82 13.99
CA GLU A 86 9.20 -2.20 13.78
C GLU A 86 9.66 -3.18 14.87
N SER A 87 10.58 -2.78 15.75
CA SER A 87 11.06 -3.57 16.89
C SER A 87 11.74 -2.69 17.93
N GLU A 88 11.87 -3.17 19.17
CA GLU A 88 12.70 -2.50 20.18
C GLU A 88 14.18 -2.43 19.78
N GLY A 89 14.65 -3.43 19.03
CA GLY A 89 15.99 -3.42 18.45
C GLY A 89 16.19 -2.25 17.50
N GLU A 90 15.25 -2.02 16.57
CA GLU A 90 15.27 -0.86 15.67
C GLU A 90 15.17 0.45 16.45
N ALA A 91 14.34 0.53 17.50
CA ALA A 91 14.23 1.71 18.36
C ALA A 91 15.58 2.07 19.00
N ASN A 92 16.29 1.08 19.55
CA ASN A 92 17.61 1.29 20.15
C ASN A 92 18.63 1.79 19.12
N ARG A 93 18.65 1.21 17.91
CA ARG A 93 19.54 1.66 16.84
C ARG A 93 19.22 3.10 16.41
N ALA A 94 17.94 3.43 16.24
CA ALA A 94 17.51 4.78 15.87
C ALA A 94 17.92 5.84 16.91
N MET A 95 17.75 5.56 18.20
CA MET A 95 18.17 6.48 19.27
C MET A 95 19.69 6.67 19.30
N ALA A 96 20.48 5.60 19.18
CA ALA A 96 21.95 5.69 19.16
C ALA A 96 22.47 6.47 17.94
N ILE A 97 21.85 6.28 16.77
CA ILE A 97 22.17 7.05 15.57
C ILE A 97 21.82 8.53 15.77
N ALA A 98 20.64 8.82 16.32
CA ALA A 98 20.18 10.17 16.57
C ALA A 98 21.10 10.93 17.56
N GLU A 99 21.56 10.26 18.61
CA GLU A 99 22.56 10.77 19.56
C GLU A 99 23.87 11.12 18.84
N ARG A 100 24.39 10.21 18.01
CA ARG A 100 25.61 10.46 17.21
C ARG A 100 25.45 11.64 16.25
N LEU A 101 24.27 11.85 15.69
CA LEU A 101 23.98 12.97 14.78
C LEU A 101 23.69 14.28 15.52
N GLY A 102 23.39 14.24 16.82
CA GLY A 102 22.93 15.40 17.59
C GLY A 102 21.55 15.91 17.14
N VAL A 103 20.68 15.02 16.66
CA VAL A 103 19.33 15.34 16.15
C VAL A 103 18.29 14.64 17.00
N THR A 104 17.21 15.32 17.37
CA THR A 104 16.04 14.68 17.98
C THR A 104 15.26 13.91 16.93
N PRO A 105 15.16 12.57 17.00
CA PRO A 105 14.52 11.78 15.95
C PRO A 105 12.99 11.82 16.09
N LYS A 106 12.28 11.80 14.95
CA LYS A 106 10.82 11.67 14.89
C LYS A 106 10.42 10.21 14.87
N LEU A 107 9.90 9.68 15.97
CA LEU A 107 9.66 8.25 16.14
C LEU A 107 8.19 7.97 16.45
N ALA A 108 7.59 7.08 15.66
CA ALA A 108 6.32 6.42 15.92
C ALA A 108 6.55 4.92 16.12
N ILE A 109 5.60 4.22 16.74
CA ILE A 109 5.64 2.75 16.86
C ILE A 109 4.66 2.15 15.85
N ARG A 110 5.13 1.21 15.03
CA ARG A 110 4.23 0.35 14.28
C ARG A 110 3.71 -0.75 15.18
N VAL A 111 2.41 -0.81 15.38
CA VAL A 111 1.76 -1.79 16.26
C VAL A 111 1.35 -3.02 15.44
N ASN A 112 1.64 -4.21 15.96
CA ASN A 112 1.08 -5.47 15.49
C ASN A 112 -0.18 -5.78 16.31
N PRO A 113 -1.39 -5.54 15.78
CA PRO A 113 -2.62 -5.78 16.52
C PRO A 113 -3.00 -7.26 16.57
N GLU A 114 -3.76 -7.65 17.59
CA GLU A 114 -4.34 -9.01 17.69
C GLU A 114 -5.41 -9.31 16.62
N PHE A 115 -5.94 -8.29 15.95
CA PHE A 115 -6.95 -8.40 14.90
C PHE A 115 -6.37 -8.22 13.49
N ASP A 116 -7.07 -8.74 12.49
CA ASP A 116 -6.78 -8.51 11.07
C ASP A 116 -7.93 -7.80 10.33
N LEU A 117 -7.66 -7.35 9.11
CA LEU A 117 -8.69 -6.88 8.20
C LEU A 117 -9.36 -8.08 7.53
N LYS A 118 -10.60 -8.37 7.90
CA LYS A 118 -11.37 -9.49 7.35
C LYS A 118 -11.55 -9.35 5.83
N GLY A 119 -11.41 -10.47 5.11
CA GLY A 119 -11.51 -10.48 3.66
C GLY A 119 -10.38 -9.75 2.94
N SER A 120 -9.31 -9.36 3.64
CA SER A 120 -8.12 -8.79 3.00
C SER A 120 -7.38 -9.83 2.15
N GLY A 121 -6.86 -9.39 1.00
CA GLY A 121 -5.98 -10.21 0.15
C GLY A 121 -4.60 -10.46 0.77
N MET A 122 -4.17 -9.64 1.73
CA MET A 122 -2.95 -9.86 2.52
C MET A 122 -3.16 -9.43 3.98
N LYS A 123 -2.84 -10.31 4.92
CA LYS A 123 -2.93 -10.05 6.36
C LYS A 123 -1.64 -9.41 6.87
N MET A 124 -1.78 -8.26 7.53
CA MET A 124 -0.64 -7.48 8.04
C MET A 124 -0.61 -7.38 9.57
N GLY A 125 -1.70 -7.79 10.23
CA GLY A 125 -1.81 -8.03 11.68
C GLY A 125 -2.49 -9.37 11.96
N GLY A 126 -3.03 -9.55 13.17
CA GLY A 126 -3.77 -10.76 13.55
C GLY A 126 -2.84 -11.93 13.83
N GLY A 127 -2.10 -11.83 14.94
CA GLY A 127 -1.12 -12.84 15.40
C GLY A 127 0.30 -12.59 14.91
N ALA A 128 1.16 -13.61 14.96
CA ALA A 128 2.57 -13.46 14.61
C ALA A 128 2.75 -12.93 13.17
N LYS A 129 3.45 -11.80 13.05
CA LYS A 129 3.82 -11.14 11.80
C LYS A 129 5.24 -10.59 11.90
N PRO A 130 5.96 -10.43 10.78
CA PRO A 130 7.27 -9.77 10.77
C PRO A 130 7.16 -8.24 10.87
N PHE A 131 5.96 -7.71 11.14
CA PHE A 131 5.66 -6.28 11.07
C PHE A 131 5.18 -5.78 12.43
N GLY A 132 5.75 -4.66 12.86
CA GLY A 132 5.37 -4.00 14.09
C GLY A 132 5.72 -4.76 15.37
N ILE A 133 5.36 -4.13 16.47
CA ILE A 133 5.57 -4.61 17.84
C ILE A 133 4.23 -5.04 18.40
N ASP A 134 4.19 -6.22 19.02
CA ASP A 134 2.99 -6.77 19.65
C ASP A 134 2.39 -5.77 20.65
N GLU A 135 1.06 -5.62 20.61
CA GLU A 135 0.36 -4.51 21.26
C GLU A 135 0.60 -4.41 22.78
N GLU A 136 0.87 -5.52 23.48
CA GLU A 136 1.19 -5.56 24.90
C GLU A 136 2.56 -4.98 25.26
N ARG A 137 3.50 -4.92 24.30
CA ARG A 137 4.87 -4.41 24.49
C ARG A 137 4.98 -2.92 24.17
N VAL A 138 4.03 -2.39 23.40
CA VAL A 138 4.01 -0.99 22.95
C VAL A 138 4.04 0.02 24.10
N PRO A 139 3.28 -0.13 25.21
CA PRO A 139 3.28 0.88 26.26
C PRO A 139 4.64 1.09 26.93
N ALA A 140 5.37 -0.01 27.17
CA ALA A 140 6.69 0.06 27.78
C ALA A 140 7.70 0.78 26.86
N LEU A 141 7.67 0.48 25.56
CA LEU A 141 8.52 1.17 24.58
C LEU A 141 8.13 2.64 24.44
N GLY A 142 6.83 2.95 24.36
CA GLY A 142 6.32 4.32 24.24
C GLY A 142 6.81 5.21 25.38
N ARG A 143 6.69 4.77 26.64
CA ARG A 143 7.23 5.50 27.80
C ARG A 143 8.73 5.72 27.70
N LYS A 144 9.50 4.67 27.35
CA LYS A 144 10.95 4.77 27.16
C LYS A 144 11.34 5.81 26.10
N LEU A 145 10.63 5.85 24.97
CA LEU A 145 10.90 6.81 23.90
C LEU A 145 10.64 8.25 24.36
N ILE A 146 9.51 8.47 25.05
CA ILE A 146 9.15 9.79 25.58
C ILE A 146 10.16 10.26 26.64
N GLU A 147 10.55 9.39 27.57
CA GLU A 147 11.56 9.68 28.60
C GLU A 147 12.94 9.98 27.99
N ALA A 148 13.27 9.34 26.86
CA ALA A 148 14.49 9.61 26.11
C ALA A 148 14.46 10.95 25.33
N GLY A 149 13.34 11.68 25.34
CA GLY A 149 13.21 13.01 24.72
C GLY A 149 13.12 12.99 23.20
N VAL A 150 12.64 11.89 22.60
CA VAL A 150 12.40 11.83 21.14
C VAL A 150 11.20 12.70 20.75
N ASP A 151 11.11 13.11 19.49
CA ASP A 151 9.87 13.69 18.95
C ASP A 151 8.87 12.54 18.76
N TRP A 152 8.02 12.34 19.77
CA TRP A 152 7.01 11.28 19.78
C TRP A 152 5.94 11.52 18.72
N ARG A 153 5.83 10.61 17.75
CA ARG A 153 4.91 10.71 16.60
C ARG A 153 3.73 9.74 16.66
N GLY A 154 3.58 8.98 17.75
CA GLY A 154 2.41 8.14 17.98
C GLY A 154 2.47 6.78 17.32
N PHE A 155 1.37 6.35 16.69
CA PHE A 155 1.20 4.96 16.22
C PHE A 155 0.95 4.84 14.72
N HIS A 156 1.42 3.72 14.17
CA HIS A 156 1.03 3.20 12.86
C HIS A 156 0.42 1.81 13.03
N ILE A 157 -0.85 1.65 12.68
CA ILE A 157 -1.61 0.40 12.88
C ILE A 157 -2.16 -0.02 11.53
N PHE A 158 -1.63 -1.11 10.96
CA PHE A 158 -1.99 -1.57 9.62
C PHE A 158 -2.31 -3.06 9.59
N ALA A 159 -3.59 -3.40 9.46
CA ALA A 159 -4.09 -4.76 9.67
C ALA A 159 -4.24 -5.61 8.39
N GLY A 160 -4.29 -5.01 7.18
CA GLY A 160 -4.36 -5.77 5.93
C GLY A 160 -4.56 -4.94 4.67
N SER A 161 -4.53 -5.59 3.50
CA SER A 161 -4.62 -4.97 2.16
C SER A 161 -5.72 -5.60 1.28
N GLN A 162 -6.21 -4.87 0.27
CA GLN A 162 -7.18 -5.38 -0.73
C GLN A 162 -8.55 -5.79 -0.15
N ALA A 163 -9.09 -5.03 0.81
CA ALA A 163 -10.47 -5.22 1.26
C ALA A 163 -11.45 -4.48 0.36
N LEU A 164 -12.48 -5.19 -0.10
CA LEU A 164 -13.60 -4.65 -0.87
C LEU A 164 -14.85 -4.38 -0.02
N SER A 165 -14.93 -5.01 1.17
CA SER A 165 -16.05 -4.83 2.10
C SER A 165 -15.89 -3.54 2.91
N ALA A 166 -16.85 -2.63 2.78
CA ALA A 166 -16.96 -1.44 3.61
C ALA A 166 -17.10 -1.80 5.09
N ASP A 167 -17.95 -2.78 5.43
CA ASP A 167 -18.15 -3.24 6.81
C ASP A 167 -16.85 -3.74 7.47
N ALA A 168 -16.04 -4.51 6.72
CA ALA A 168 -14.76 -4.97 7.22
C ALA A 168 -13.79 -3.80 7.50
N ILE A 169 -13.75 -2.81 6.62
CA ILE A 169 -12.94 -1.61 6.79
C ILE A 169 -13.41 -0.79 8.00
N ILE A 170 -14.73 -0.57 8.14
CA ILE A 170 -15.34 0.16 9.25
C ILE A 170 -15.00 -0.52 10.58
N GLU A 171 -15.12 -1.84 10.64
CA GLU A 171 -14.81 -2.62 11.83
C GLU A 171 -13.32 -2.56 12.18
N THR A 172 -12.43 -2.67 11.20
CA THR A 172 -10.98 -2.53 11.44
C THR A 172 -10.61 -1.12 11.91
N GLN A 173 -11.21 -0.06 11.35
CA GLN A 173 -11.00 1.31 11.80
C GLN A 173 -11.50 1.50 13.25
N ARG A 174 -12.63 0.90 13.60
CA ARG A 174 -13.13 0.86 14.99
C ARG A 174 -12.10 0.25 15.94
N GLN A 175 -11.64 -0.95 15.62
CA GLN A 175 -10.69 -1.68 16.45
C GLN A 175 -9.38 -0.91 16.58
N THR A 176 -8.93 -0.28 15.49
CA THR A 176 -7.73 0.56 15.46
C THR A 176 -7.83 1.76 16.39
N LEU A 177 -8.94 2.51 16.37
CA LEU A 177 -9.15 3.65 17.26
C LEU A 177 -9.23 3.23 18.73
N ALA A 178 -9.92 2.12 19.01
CA ALA A 178 -10.00 1.56 20.36
C ALA A 178 -8.61 1.13 20.89
N LEU A 179 -7.82 0.47 20.05
CA LEU A 179 -6.46 0.07 20.38
C LEU A 179 -5.57 1.28 20.62
N ALA A 180 -5.62 2.28 19.75
CA ALA A 180 -4.83 3.50 19.89
C ALA A 180 -5.15 4.26 21.20
N ALA A 181 -6.42 4.35 21.58
CA ALA A 181 -6.83 4.96 22.84
C ALA A 181 -6.28 4.19 24.04
N ARG A 182 -6.50 2.87 24.07
CA ARG A 182 -6.01 2.00 25.15
C ARG A 182 -4.50 2.12 25.34
N LEU A 183 -3.73 2.04 24.25
CA LEU A 183 -2.27 2.14 24.31
C LEU A 183 -1.80 3.52 24.77
N ALA A 184 -2.47 4.60 24.33
CA ALA A 184 -2.13 5.95 24.77
C ALA A 184 -2.39 6.15 26.28
N ASP A 185 -3.52 5.64 26.79
CA ASP A 185 -3.85 5.64 28.22
C ASP A 185 -2.82 4.84 29.04
N GLU A 186 -2.42 3.66 28.56
CA GLU A 186 -1.40 2.82 29.22
C GLU A 186 -0.01 3.46 29.20
N ILE A 187 0.35 4.23 28.17
CA ILE A 187 1.57 5.04 28.12
C ILE A 187 1.47 6.22 29.11
N GLY A 188 0.27 6.77 29.30
CA GLY A 188 0.03 7.95 30.12
C GLY A 188 0.38 9.26 29.40
N ALA A 189 0.32 9.27 28.07
CA ALA A 189 0.60 10.45 27.25
C ALA A 189 -0.41 10.60 26.12
N ALA A 190 -0.71 11.84 25.74
CA ALA A 190 -1.53 12.12 24.56
C ALA A 190 -0.89 11.55 23.30
N LEU A 191 -1.72 11.19 22.31
CA LEU A 191 -1.26 10.60 21.05
C LEU A 191 -1.15 11.65 19.93
N PRO A 192 0.06 12.05 19.49
CA PRO A 192 0.17 13.16 18.53
C PRO A 192 -0.37 12.79 17.13
N LYS A 193 -0.16 11.55 16.70
CA LYS A 193 -0.66 11.05 15.42
C LYS A 193 -0.98 9.56 15.48
N CYS A 194 -2.02 9.17 14.75
CA CYS A 194 -2.37 7.77 14.51
C CYS A 194 -2.59 7.54 13.02
N ASN A 195 -1.69 6.79 12.39
CA ASN A 195 -1.89 6.27 11.04
C ASN A 195 -2.72 4.98 11.14
N LEU A 196 -3.96 5.05 10.65
CA LEU A 196 -4.95 3.96 10.65
C LEU A 196 -4.64 2.89 9.59
N GLY A 197 -3.50 3.00 8.92
CA GLY A 197 -3.08 2.09 7.87
C GLY A 197 -3.82 2.33 6.56
N GLY A 198 -3.63 1.41 5.62
CA GLY A 198 -4.36 1.36 4.37
C GLY A 198 -5.47 0.33 4.40
N GLY A 199 -5.63 -0.37 3.28
CA GLY A 199 -6.47 -1.56 3.22
C GLY A 199 -7.49 -1.55 2.12
N PHE A 200 -7.83 -0.37 1.59
CA PHE A 200 -8.86 -0.23 0.58
C PHE A 200 -8.42 -0.93 -0.70
N GLY A 201 -9.28 -1.81 -1.20
CA GLY A 201 -9.07 -2.53 -2.43
C GLY A 201 -9.70 -1.87 -3.64
N ILE A 202 -9.37 -2.41 -4.81
CA ILE A 202 -10.07 -2.12 -6.07
C ILE A 202 -10.59 -3.42 -6.68
N PRO A 203 -11.69 -3.36 -7.44
CA PRO A 203 -12.20 -4.52 -8.16
C PRO A 203 -11.22 -4.89 -9.28
N TYR A 204 -10.75 -6.13 -9.28
CA TYR A 204 -9.93 -6.68 -10.36
C TYR A 204 -10.70 -7.68 -11.20
N PHE A 205 -11.73 -8.30 -10.63
CA PHE A 205 -12.32 -9.49 -11.21
C PHE A 205 -13.84 -9.40 -11.31
N PRO A 206 -14.46 -10.22 -12.19
CA PRO A 206 -15.92 -10.30 -12.26
C PRO A 206 -16.54 -10.61 -10.89
N GLY A 207 -17.56 -9.84 -10.52
CA GLY A 207 -18.26 -9.92 -9.23
C GLY A 207 -17.60 -9.15 -8.09
N ASP A 208 -16.40 -8.59 -8.29
CA ASP A 208 -15.84 -7.64 -7.34
C ASP A 208 -16.61 -6.31 -7.44
N GLU A 209 -17.03 -5.77 -6.29
CA GLU A 209 -17.66 -4.45 -6.20
C GLU A 209 -16.69 -3.42 -5.62
N PRO A 210 -16.75 -2.14 -6.07
CA PRO A 210 -15.98 -1.07 -5.43
C PRO A 210 -16.34 -0.89 -3.95
N VAL A 211 -15.35 -0.51 -3.14
CA VAL A 211 -15.58 -0.12 -1.74
C VAL A 211 -16.55 1.06 -1.67
N ASP A 212 -17.60 0.95 -0.87
CA ASP A 212 -18.48 2.07 -0.51
C ASP A 212 -17.75 3.02 0.46
N ILE A 213 -17.00 3.95 -0.11
CA ILE A 213 -16.24 4.95 0.66
C ILE A 213 -17.13 5.95 1.40
N VAL A 214 -18.38 6.13 0.98
CA VAL A 214 -19.31 7.06 1.63
C VAL A 214 -19.76 6.44 2.95
N ALA A 215 -20.11 5.16 2.96
CA ALA A 215 -20.41 4.43 4.18
C ALA A 215 -19.21 4.40 5.14
N VAL A 216 -18.01 4.12 4.63
CA VAL A 216 -16.78 4.12 5.46
C VAL A 216 -16.52 5.49 6.07
N GLY A 217 -16.61 6.55 5.28
CA GLY A 217 -16.35 7.91 5.75
C GLY A 217 -17.39 8.40 6.76
N ALA A 218 -18.67 8.12 6.53
CA ALA A 218 -19.74 8.46 7.48
C ALA A 218 -19.56 7.75 8.83
N ALA A 219 -19.21 6.46 8.82
CA ALA A 219 -18.95 5.71 10.04
C ALA A 219 -17.70 6.22 10.78
N LEU A 220 -16.66 6.66 10.06
CA LEU A 220 -15.47 7.25 10.68
C LEU A 220 -15.74 8.64 11.26
N GLU A 221 -16.57 9.46 10.60
CA GLU A 221 -17.01 10.76 11.12
C GLU A 221 -17.75 10.62 12.45
N GLU A 222 -18.68 9.67 12.55
CA GLU A 222 -19.40 9.38 13.80
C GLU A 222 -18.44 9.01 14.94
N ARG A 223 -17.38 8.25 14.63
CA ARG A 223 -16.34 7.90 15.60
C ARG A 223 -15.50 9.09 16.01
N PHE A 224 -15.14 9.95 15.06
CA PHE A 224 -14.37 11.16 15.33
C PHE A 224 -15.15 12.16 16.20
N ALA A 225 -16.47 12.21 16.08
CA ALA A 225 -17.34 13.00 16.96
C ALA A 225 -17.36 12.50 18.42
N ASN A 226 -17.01 11.23 18.65
CA ASN A 226 -17.07 10.57 19.97
C ASN A 226 -15.71 10.00 20.41
N LEU A 227 -14.61 10.67 20.06
CA LEU A 227 -13.27 10.23 20.47
C LEU A 227 -13.09 10.35 22.00
N PRO A 228 -12.37 9.40 22.62
CA PRO A 228 -11.94 9.56 24.00
C PRO A 228 -10.97 10.74 24.12
N ASP A 229 -10.90 11.36 25.30
CA ASP A 229 -10.12 12.59 25.53
C ASP A 229 -8.63 12.41 25.15
N VAL A 230 -8.05 11.23 25.40
CA VAL A 230 -6.66 10.91 25.05
C VAL A 230 -6.37 11.01 23.55
N LEU A 231 -7.41 10.93 22.71
CA LEU A 231 -7.32 11.01 21.25
C LEU A 231 -7.90 12.29 20.65
N LYS A 232 -8.41 13.22 21.47
CA LYS A 232 -9.18 14.38 21.02
C LYS A 232 -8.41 15.24 20.02
N ASP A 233 -7.14 15.49 20.33
CA ASP A 233 -6.22 16.31 19.52
C ASP A 233 -5.33 15.49 18.58
N THR A 234 -5.55 14.17 18.48
CA THR A 234 -4.77 13.28 17.60
C THR A 234 -4.96 13.65 16.13
N ALA A 235 -3.85 13.78 15.41
CA ALA A 235 -3.87 13.84 13.95
C ALA A 235 -4.05 12.42 13.38
N PHE A 236 -5.09 12.20 12.58
CA PHE A 236 -5.35 10.90 11.98
C PHE A 236 -4.97 10.90 10.49
N CYS A 237 -4.43 9.78 10.01
CA CYS A 237 -4.28 9.57 8.58
C CYS A 237 -4.59 8.14 8.15
N ILE A 238 -4.90 7.95 6.87
CA ILE A 238 -4.90 6.64 6.19
C ILE A 238 -3.84 6.65 5.08
N GLU A 239 -3.24 5.49 4.81
CA GLU A 239 -2.18 5.33 3.81
C GLU A 239 -2.63 4.46 2.62
N LEU A 240 -2.93 5.08 1.49
CA LEU A 240 -3.49 4.38 0.33
C LEU A 240 -2.51 4.43 -0.85
N GLY A 241 -2.22 3.26 -1.40
CA GLY A 241 -1.49 3.13 -2.65
C GLY A 241 -2.41 2.61 -3.75
N ARG A 242 -2.73 1.31 -3.66
CA ARG A 242 -3.54 0.59 -4.65
C ARG A 242 -4.88 1.27 -4.98
N TYR A 243 -5.63 1.67 -3.96
CA TYR A 243 -6.92 2.32 -4.15
C TYR A 243 -6.81 3.62 -4.98
N LEU A 244 -5.73 4.39 -4.78
CA LEU A 244 -5.56 5.68 -5.44
C LEU A 244 -5.13 5.55 -6.90
N VAL A 245 -4.27 4.59 -7.21
CA VAL A 245 -3.60 4.54 -8.52
C VAL A 245 -3.74 3.21 -9.27
N GLY A 246 -4.33 2.17 -8.68
CA GLY A 246 -4.41 0.85 -9.30
C GLY A 246 -5.12 0.89 -10.65
N GLU A 247 -6.29 1.53 -10.71
CA GLU A 247 -7.08 1.68 -11.94
C GLU A 247 -6.55 2.77 -12.90
N SER A 248 -5.55 3.56 -12.51
CA SER A 248 -5.06 4.68 -13.33
C SER A 248 -3.98 4.30 -14.35
N GLY A 249 -3.63 3.01 -14.44
CA GLY A 249 -2.57 2.53 -15.33
C GLY A 249 -3.01 1.35 -16.18
N VAL A 250 -2.45 1.28 -17.38
CA VAL A 250 -2.57 0.16 -18.31
C VAL A 250 -1.18 -0.29 -18.68
N TYR A 251 -0.94 -1.61 -18.66
CA TYR A 251 0.29 -2.21 -19.15
C TYR A 251 0.06 -2.71 -20.57
N LEU A 252 0.92 -2.30 -21.50
CA LEU A 252 0.87 -2.70 -22.90
C LEU A 252 2.05 -3.61 -23.22
N ALA A 253 1.80 -4.67 -23.98
CA ALA A 253 2.83 -5.54 -24.53
C ALA A 253 2.47 -5.94 -25.96
N THR A 254 3.46 -6.10 -26.82
CA THR A 254 3.28 -6.53 -28.21
C THR A 254 3.25 -8.04 -28.27
N VAL A 255 2.31 -8.62 -29.02
CA VAL A 255 2.35 -10.03 -29.38
C VAL A 255 3.52 -10.24 -30.34
N VAL A 256 4.50 -11.03 -29.92
CA VAL A 256 5.68 -11.40 -30.72
C VAL A 256 5.38 -12.64 -31.54
N ASP A 257 4.63 -13.58 -30.98
CA ASP A 257 4.27 -14.84 -31.64
C ASP A 257 2.88 -15.32 -31.20
N ARG A 258 2.19 -15.98 -32.13
CA ARG A 258 0.93 -16.70 -31.88
C ARG A 258 1.19 -18.15 -32.23
N LYS A 259 1.08 -19.05 -31.25
CA LYS A 259 1.29 -20.48 -31.47
C LYS A 259 0.17 -21.33 -30.89
N GLU A 260 0.01 -22.50 -31.47
CA GLU A 260 -0.82 -23.57 -30.92
C GLU A 260 0.09 -24.63 -30.31
N SER A 261 -0.26 -25.12 -29.12
CA SER A 261 0.46 -26.19 -28.45
C SER A 261 -0.54 -27.09 -27.77
N HIS A 262 -0.62 -28.35 -28.21
CA HIS A 262 -1.57 -29.34 -27.69
C HIS A 262 -3.04 -28.86 -27.73
N GLY A 263 -3.44 -28.15 -28.79
CA GLY A 263 -4.79 -27.62 -28.97
C GLY A 263 -5.10 -26.32 -28.23
N GLU A 264 -4.12 -25.76 -27.51
CA GLU A 264 -4.26 -24.50 -26.78
C GLU A 264 -3.55 -23.36 -27.52
N VAL A 265 -4.19 -22.20 -27.60
CA VAL A 265 -3.65 -21.01 -28.26
C VAL A 265 -2.89 -20.15 -27.24
N TYR A 266 -1.67 -19.76 -27.62
CA TYR A 266 -0.81 -18.88 -26.84
C TYR A 266 -0.44 -17.64 -27.63
N LEU A 267 -0.67 -16.48 -27.01
CA LEU A 267 -0.18 -15.17 -27.44
C LEU A 267 1.07 -14.85 -26.62
N VAL A 268 2.24 -15.01 -27.24
CA VAL A 268 3.54 -14.75 -26.60
C VAL A 268 3.87 -13.27 -26.77
N THR A 269 4.12 -12.58 -25.66
CA THR A 269 4.32 -11.12 -25.65
C THR A 269 5.77 -10.72 -25.36
N ASP A 270 6.16 -9.51 -25.76
CA ASP A 270 7.50 -8.92 -25.56
C ASP A 270 7.77 -8.45 -24.12
N GLY A 271 6.82 -8.66 -23.22
CA GLY A 271 7.00 -8.47 -21.79
C GLY A 271 6.14 -9.44 -21.00
N GLY A 272 6.15 -9.34 -19.67
CA GLY A 272 5.48 -10.37 -18.87
C GLY A 272 5.59 -10.14 -17.38
N LEU A 273 5.73 -11.23 -16.63
CA LEU A 273 5.91 -11.30 -15.18
C LEU A 273 6.95 -10.31 -14.63
N HIS A 274 8.05 -10.08 -15.36
CA HIS A 274 9.13 -9.16 -14.98
C HIS A 274 8.77 -7.68 -15.12
N HIS A 275 7.66 -7.36 -15.79
CA HIS A 275 7.08 -6.01 -15.81
C HIS A 275 5.80 -5.91 -14.98
N GLN A 276 5.06 -7.01 -14.86
CA GLN A 276 3.72 -7.03 -14.31
C GLN A 276 3.43 -8.30 -13.48
N LEU A 277 4.20 -8.51 -12.42
CA LEU A 277 4.04 -9.62 -11.46
C LEU A 277 2.63 -9.68 -10.87
N ALA A 278 2.01 -8.53 -10.62
CA ALA A 278 0.69 -8.48 -9.99
C ALA A 278 -0.38 -9.17 -10.86
N ALA A 279 -0.37 -8.94 -12.18
CA ALA A 279 -1.34 -9.55 -13.08
C ALA A 279 -1.06 -11.04 -13.36
N SER A 280 0.15 -11.52 -13.11
CA SER A 280 0.46 -12.93 -13.32
C SER A 280 -0.18 -13.87 -12.29
N GLY A 281 -0.74 -13.32 -11.21
CA GLY A 281 -1.24 -14.06 -10.06
C GLY A 281 -0.16 -14.52 -9.07
N ASN A 282 1.08 -14.03 -9.20
CA ASN A 282 2.20 -14.41 -8.30
C ASN A 282 2.45 -13.38 -7.19
N PHE A 283 1.59 -12.38 -7.04
CA PHE A 283 1.72 -11.32 -6.03
C PHE A 283 0.72 -11.48 -4.88
N GLY A 284 0.88 -12.56 -4.10
CA GLY A 284 0.11 -12.80 -2.87
C GLY A 284 -1.31 -13.34 -3.07
N THR A 285 -1.72 -13.67 -4.30
CA THR A 285 -3.00 -14.32 -4.58
C THR A 285 -2.89 -15.84 -4.48
N VAL A 286 -3.72 -16.48 -3.64
CA VAL A 286 -3.76 -17.95 -3.48
C VAL A 286 -4.38 -18.64 -4.70
N VAL A 287 -5.37 -17.98 -5.32
CA VAL A 287 -6.04 -18.45 -6.54
C VAL A 287 -5.75 -17.49 -7.67
N ARG A 288 -5.20 -18.01 -8.76
CA ARG A 288 -4.97 -17.25 -9.98
C ARG A 288 -6.30 -16.86 -10.62
N ARG A 289 -6.45 -15.58 -10.95
CA ARG A 289 -7.57 -15.04 -11.73
C ARG A 289 -6.99 -14.04 -12.73
N ASN A 290 -7.61 -13.93 -13.90
CA ASN A 290 -7.16 -13.01 -14.93
C ASN A 290 -7.51 -11.58 -14.52
N TYR A 291 -6.52 -10.70 -14.53
CA TYR A 291 -6.78 -9.26 -14.50
C TYR A 291 -7.59 -8.88 -15.75
N PRO A 292 -8.33 -7.75 -15.72
CA PRO A 292 -9.04 -7.30 -16.90
C PRO A 292 -8.03 -7.06 -18.01
N SER A 293 -8.27 -7.66 -19.17
CA SER A 293 -7.33 -7.66 -20.29
C SER A 293 -8.06 -7.62 -21.62
N ALA A 294 -7.38 -7.09 -22.64
CA ALA A 294 -7.92 -6.99 -24.00
C ALA A 294 -6.80 -7.03 -25.04
N ILE A 295 -7.17 -7.37 -26.28
CA ILE A 295 -6.35 -7.08 -27.46
C ILE A 295 -6.65 -5.63 -27.86
N ALA A 296 -5.76 -4.71 -27.49
CA ALA A 296 -5.95 -3.28 -27.62
C ALA A 296 -6.09 -2.81 -29.08
N THR A 297 -5.38 -3.44 -30.02
CA THR A 297 -5.50 -3.17 -31.47
C THR A 297 -6.83 -3.67 -32.06
N ARG A 298 -7.56 -4.51 -31.32
CA ARG A 298 -8.86 -5.09 -31.69
C ARG A 298 -9.93 -4.75 -30.65
N PHE A 299 -9.80 -3.60 -29.99
CA PHE A 299 -10.68 -3.25 -28.88
C PHE A 299 -12.16 -3.14 -29.33
N GLY A 300 -13.05 -3.87 -28.63
CA GLY A 300 -14.47 -3.94 -28.96
C GLY A 300 -14.85 -5.01 -30.00
N ALA A 301 -13.89 -5.73 -30.57
CA ALA A 301 -14.19 -6.91 -31.40
C ALA A 301 -14.81 -8.03 -30.55
N SER A 302 -15.62 -8.88 -31.19
CA SER A 302 -16.23 -10.04 -30.54
C SER A 302 -15.17 -11.07 -30.14
N VAL A 303 -15.46 -11.83 -29.09
CA VAL A 303 -14.66 -13.00 -28.73
C VAL A 303 -14.76 -14.03 -29.86
N GLU A 304 -13.61 -14.49 -30.35
CA GLU A 304 -13.49 -15.48 -31.43
C GLU A 304 -12.88 -16.79 -30.92
N GLU A 305 -12.00 -16.71 -29.92
CA GLU A 305 -11.28 -17.88 -29.41
C GLU A 305 -10.91 -17.76 -27.92
N GLU A 306 -10.62 -18.91 -27.30
CA GLU A 306 -9.96 -18.99 -26.01
C GLU A 306 -8.44 -18.97 -26.24
N ALA A 307 -7.72 -18.06 -25.58
CA ALA A 307 -6.27 -17.98 -25.66
C ALA A 307 -5.64 -17.60 -24.32
N SER A 308 -4.38 -18.01 -24.12
CA SER A 308 -3.57 -17.58 -22.99
C SER A 308 -2.56 -16.51 -23.42
N ILE A 309 -2.48 -15.42 -22.67
CA ILE A 309 -1.46 -14.38 -22.87
C ILE A 309 -0.28 -14.73 -21.97
N VAL A 310 0.87 -15.01 -22.57
CA VAL A 310 2.12 -15.37 -21.89
C VAL A 310 3.21 -14.36 -22.18
N GLY A 311 4.18 -14.25 -21.27
CA GLY A 311 5.35 -13.40 -21.50
C GLY A 311 6.50 -14.15 -22.16
N CYS A 312 7.64 -13.47 -22.25
CA CYS A 312 8.84 -13.93 -22.95
C CYS A 312 9.85 -14.71 -22.08
N LEU A 313 9.58 -14.93 -20.80
CA LEU A 313 10.51 -15.59 -19.89
C LEU A 313 10.42 -17.13 -19.98
N CYS A 314 11.56 -17.80 -19.72
CA CYS A 314 11.68 -19.25 -19.70
C CYS A 314 11.11 -19.88 -18.40
N THR A 315 9.88 -19.51 -18.03
CA THR A 315 9.18 -20.06 -16.86
C THR A 315 7.68 -20.18 -17.12
N PRO A 316 7.02 -21.27 -16.69
CA PRO A 316 5.57 -21.41 -16.83
C PRO A 316 4.77 -20.43 -15.97
N LEU A 317 5.44 -19.71 -15.05
CA LEU A 317 4.83 -18.65 -14.24
C LEU A 317 4.60 -17.36 -15.04
N ASP A 318 5.24 -17.21 -16.20
CA ASP A 318 5.14 -16.02 -17.03
C ASP A 318 3.88 -16.01 -17.90
N ARG A 319 2.74 -15.81 -17.23
CA ARG A 319 1.44 -15.77 -17.85
C ARG A 319 0.65 -14.60 -17.31
N LEU A 320 0.16 -13.73 -18.18
CA LEU A 320 -0.64 -12.54 -17.84
C LEU A 320 -2.15 -12.81 -17.89
N ALA A 321 -2.59 -13.74 -18.74
CA ALA A 321 -3.96 -14.24 -18.77
C ALA A 321 -3.96 -15.74 -19.12
N ASP A 322 -4.83 -16.50 -18.46
CA ASP A 322 -4.99 -17.94 -18.64
C ASP A 322 -6.37 -18.23 -19.21
N LYS A 323 -6.42 -18.83 -20.40
CA LYS A 323 -7.66 -19.25 -21.06
C LYS A 323 -8.74 -18.14 -21.09
N GLY A 324 -8.33 -16.94 -21.50
CA GLY A 324 -9.24 -15.82 -21.66
C GLY A 324 -9.94 -15.84 -23.02
N GLY A 325 -11.16 -15.28 -23.07
CA GLY A 325 -11.88 -15.07 -24.33
C GLY A 325 -11.40 -13.80 -25.02
N PHE A 326 -10.86 -13.93 -26.24
CA PHE A 326 -10.30 -12.81 -26.99
C PHE A 326 -10.75 -12.85 -28.47
N PRO A 327 -10.74 -11.71 -29.18
CA PRO A 327 -10.70 -11.75 -30.63
C PRO A 327 -9.39 -12.40 -31.09
N ARG A 328 -9.34 -12.94 -32.31
CA ARG A 328 -8.09 -13.44 -32.87
C ARG A 328 -7.06 -12.31 -32.90
N ALA A 329 -5.87 -12.60 -32.35
CA ALA A 329 -4.72 -11.70 -32.36
C ALA A 329 -3.51 -12.41 -32.98
N ASP A 330 -2.76 -11.71 -33.81
CA ASP A 330 -1.55 -12.21 -34.47
C ASP A 330 -0.32 -11.38 -34.03
N ALA A 331 0.88 -11.77 -34.51
CA ALA A 331 2.10 -11.02 -34.21
C ALA A 331 1.97 -9.55 -34.64
N GLY A 332 2.37 -8.62 -33.76
CA GLY A 332 2.24 -7.18 -33.93
C GLY A 332 0.99 -6.57 -33.29
N ASP A 333 -0.01 -7.36 -32.91
CA ASP A 333 -1.14 -6.86 -32.11
C ASP A 333 -0.69 -6.47 -30.69
N LEU A 334 -1.40 -5.53 -30.06
CA LEU A 334 -1.10 -5.09 -28.70
C LEU A 334 -2.05 -5.76 -27.71
N VAL A 335 -1.49 -6.32 -26.64
CA VAL A 335 -2.21 -6.70 -25.44
C VAL A 335 -2.25 -5.53 -24.46
N ALA A 336 -3.39 -5.30 -23.85
CA ALA A 336 -3.56 -4.42 -22.69
C ALA A 336 -3.95 -5.22 -21.45
N ILE A 337 -3.24 -4.99 -20.35
CA ILE A 337 -3.63 -5.40 -19.00
C ILE A 337 -4.03 -4.15 -18.22
N PHE A 338 -5.29 -4.07 -17.81
CA PHE A 338 -5.83 -2.95 -17.05
C PHE A 338 -5.53 -3.09 -15.55
N CYS A 339 -5.87 -2.04 -14.78
CA CYS A 339 -5.60 -1.97 -13.34
C CYS A 339 -4.11 -2.14 -13.00
N ALA A 340 -3.24 -1.66 -13.88
CA ALA A 340 -1.79 -1.82 -13.84
C ALA A 340 -1.06 -0.65 -13.18
N GLY A 341 -1.76 0.32 -12.60
CA GLY A 341 -1.15 1.52 -12.04
C GLY A 341 -0.53 1.34 -10.65
N ALA A 342 -0.76 0.20 -9.98
CA ALA A 342 -0.19 -0.13 -8.68
C ALA A 342 0.49 -1.49 -8.69
N TYR A 343 1.71 -1.56 -8.13
CA TYR A 343 2.47 -2.80 -7.91
C TYR A 343 2.79 -3.62 -9.16
N GLY A 344 2.66 -3.04 -10.36
CA GLY A 344 3.13 -3.69 -11.58
C GLY A 344 4.65 -3.73 -11.61
N ALA A 345 5.26 -2.64 -12.06
CA ALA A 345 6.72 -2.56 -12.12
C ALA A 345 7.38 -2.76 -10.75
N THR A 346 6.84 -2.19 -9.66
CA THR A 346 7.51 -2.21 -8.35
C THR A 346 7.51 -3.54 -7.63
N ALA A 347 6.59 -4.45 -7.94
CA ALA A 347 6.61 -5.79 -7.39
C ALA A 347 7.39 -6.77 -8.28
N SER A 348 7.74 -6.36 -9.51
CA SER A 348 8.26 -7.28 -10.51
C SER A 348 9.78 -7.47 -10.38
N PRO A 349 10.30 -8.69 -10.67
CA PRO A 349 11.72 -8.92 -10.74
C PRO A 349 12.38 -7.99 -11.77
N ALA A 350 13.39 -7.24 -11.33
CA ALA A 350 14.30 -6.51 -12.20
C ALA A 350 15.61 -7.28 -12.35
N ALA A 351 16.21 -7.22 -13.54
CA ALA A 351 17.55 -7.73 -13.82
C ALA A 351 18.61 -6.69 -13.43
#